data_AF-A0A378FUQ7-F1
#
_entry.id   AF-A0A378FUQ7-F1
#
_cell.length_a   1.000
_cell.length_b   1.000
_cell.length_c   1.000
_cell.angle_alpha   90.00
_cell.angle_beta   90.00
_cell.angle_gamma   90.00
#
_symmetry.space_group_name_H-M   'P 1'
#
loop_
_entity.id
_entity.type
_entity.pdbx_description
1 polymer ?
#
loop_
_entity_poly.entity_id
_entity_poly.type
_entity_poly.pdbx_seq_one_letter_code
_entity_poly.pdbx_strand_id
1 'polypeptide(L)' 'MNCLTEALGLSQPGNGSLLATHADRKELFLNAGKRIVELTKRYYEQG' A
#
# COMPACT_ATOMS: atom_id res chain seq x y z
N MET A 1 -4.03 5.52 -12.97
CA MET A 1 -4.48 6.50 -11.97
C MET A 1 -3.79 6.31 -10.60
N ASN A 2 -2.61 5.69 -10.54
CA ASN A 2 -1.92 5.39 -9.27
C ASN A 2 -1.42 6.64 -8.54
N CYS A 3 -1.04 7.68 -9.29
CA CYS A 3 -0.59 8.95 -8.70
C CYS A 3 -1.73 9.69 -7.98
N LEU A 4 -2.97 9.59 -8.48
CA LEU A 4 -4.13 10.18 -7.82
C LEU A 4 -4.45 9.48 -6.50
N THR A 5 -4.41 8.15 -6.48
CA THR A 5 -4.70 7.40 -5.24
C THR A 5 -3.63 7.63 -4.18
N GLU A 6 -2.39 7.85 -4.58
CA GLU A 6 -1.31 8.27 -3.68
C GLU A 6 -1.56 9.68 -3.12
N ALA A 7 -1.93 10.64 -3.97
CA ALA A 7 -2.26 12.01 -3.53
C ALA A 7 -3.46 12.07 -2.57
N LEU A 8 -4.45 11.19 -2.74
CA LEU A 8 -5.61 11.07 -1.87
C LEU A 8 -5.33 10.28 -0.57
N GLY A 9 -4.10 9.77 -0.39
CA GLY A 9 -3.73 8.97 0.80
C GLY A 9 -4.30 7.55 0.81
N LEU A 10 -4.83 7.07 -0.32
CA LEU A 10 -5.40 5.73 -0.46
C LEU A 10 -4.36 4.68 -0.92
N SER A 11 -3.18 5.11 -1.32
CA SER A 11 -2.08 4.23 -1.76
C SER A 11 -0.76 4.66 -1.13
N GLN A 12 0.15 3.70 -0.98
CA GLN A 12 1.47 3.95 -0.42
C GLN A 12 2.31 4.84 -1.33
N PRO A 13 3.23 5.65 -0.75
CA PRO A 13 4.21 6.40 -1.52
C PRO A 13 4.99 5.53 -2.50
N GLY A 14 5.19 6.00 -3.73
CA GLY A 14 5.88 5.25 -4.78
C GLY A 14 5.00 4.31 -5.60
N ASN A 15 3.71 4.16 -5.28
CA ASN A 15 2.78 3.38 -6.10
C ASN A 15 2.59 3.99 -7.50
N GLY A 16 2.58 5.33 -7.58
CA GLY A 16 2.42 6.09 -8.81
C GLY A 16 3.66 6.19 -9.69
N SER A 17 4.86 6.04 -9.11
CA SER A 17 6.13 6.38 -9.78
C SER A 17 7.10 5.20 -9.94
N LEU A 18 7.01 4.14 -9.12
CA LEU A 18 7.94 3.02 -9.17
C LEU A 18 7.60 2.02 -10.30
N LEU A 19 8.58 1.72 -11.15
CA LEU A 19 8.42 0.74 -12.24
C LEU A 19 8.01 -0.64 -11.71
N ALA A 20 7.14 -1.31 -12.45
CA ALA A 20 6.62 -2.62 -12.08
C ALA A 20 7.69 -3.71 -11.97
N THR A 21 8.77 -3.60 -12.77
CA THR A 21 9.88 -4.56 -12.81
C THR A 21 11.04 -4.21 -11.87
N HIS A 22 10.98 -3.07 -11.18
CA HIS A 22 12.04 -2.66 -10.26
C HIS A 22 12.04 -3.58 -9.02
N ALA A 23 13.22 -3.93 -8.51
CA ALA A 23 13.36 -4.82 -7.36
C ALA A 23 12.59 -4.29 -6.12
N ASP A 24 12.65 -2.97 -5.89
CA ASP A 24 11.98 -2.30 -4.78
C ASP A 24 10.45 -2.40 -4.82
N ARG A 25 9.84 -2.75 -5.97
CA ARG A 25 8.39 -2.94 -6.09
C ARG A 25 7.90 -4.05 -5.15
N LYS A 26 8.77 -5.03 -4.84
CA LYS A 26 8.50 -6.09 -3.86
C LYS A 26 8.12 -5.52 -2.49
N GLU A 27 8.82 -4.50 -2.02
CA GLU A 27 8.54 -3.92 -0.70
C GLU A 27 7.18 -3.21 -0.65
N LEU A 28 6.77 -2.54 -1.73
CA LEU A 28 5.43 -1.95 -1.82
C LEU A 28 4.34 -3.01 -1.67
N PHE A 29 4.52 -4.19 -2.27
CA PHE A 29 3.57 -5.29 -2.15
C PHE A 29 3.53 -5.88 -0.73
N LEU A 30 4.69 -6.14 -0.13
CA LEU A 30 4.77 -6.68 1.23
C LEU A 30 4.17 -5.70 2.26
N ASN A 31 4.47 -4.41 2.12
CA ASN A 31 3.94 -3.38 3.02
C ASN A 31 2.43 -3.18 2.82
N ALA A 32 1.93 -3.27 1.58
CA ALA A 32 0.48 -3.24 1.31
C ALA A 32 -0.23 -4.40 2.02
N GLY A 33 0.31 -5.61 1.89
CA GLY A 33 -0.22 -6.82 2.52
C GLY A 33 -0.23 -6.74 4.05
N LYS A 34 0.88 -6.28 4.65
CA LYS A 34 0.95 -6.06 6.11
C LYS A 34 -0.09 -5.03 6.55
N ARG A 35 -0.20 -3.90 5.82
CA ARG A 35 -1.08 -2.80 6.17
C ARG A 35 -2.55 -3.19 6.13
N ILE A 36 -2.99 -3.92 5.09
CA ILE A 36 -4.39 -4.34 5.01
C ILE A 36 -4.75 -5.32 6.13
N VAL A 37 -3.87 -6.26 6.47
CA VAL A 37 -4.09 -7.17 7.59
C VAL A 37 -4.16 -6.42 8.93
N GLU A 38 -3.27 -5.46 9.15
CA GLU A 38 -3.31 -4.62 10.36
C GLU A 38 -4.63 -3.84 10.48
N LEU A 39 -5.10 -3.24 9.39
CA LEU A 39 -6.38 -2.52 9.36
C LEU A 39 -7.57 -3.44 9.65
N THR A 40 -7.57 -4.63 9.02
CA THR A 40 -8.58 -5.66 9.25
C THR A 40 -8.60 -6.09 10.72
N LYS A 41 -7.43 -6.41 11.30
CA LYS A 41 -7.34 -6.77 12.72
C LYS A 41 -7.83 -5.65 13.62
N ARG A 42 -7.42 -4.40 13.37
CA ARG A 42 -7.90 -3.24 14.13
C ARG A 42 -9.42 -3.14 14.10
N TYR A 43 -10.04 -3.36 12.94
CA TYR A 43 -11.48 -3.29 12.79
C TYR A 43 -12.22 -4.44 13.49
N TYR A 44 -11.74 -5.68 13.37
CA TYR A 44 -12.45 -6.85 13.90
C TYR A 44 -12.07 -7.23 15.34
N GLU A 45 -10.87 -6.89 15.80
CA GLU A 45 -10.36 -7.27 17.12
C GLU A 45 -10.38 -6.11 18.13
N GLN A 46 -10.32 -4.86 17.67
CA GLN A 46 -10.26 -3.66 18.53
C GLN A 46 -11.48 -2.73 18.34
N GLY A 47 -12.41 -3.11 17.45
CA GLY A 47 -13.65 -2.38 17.13
C GLY A 47 -14.81 -2.75 18.02
#